data_AF-A0A268TVV7-F1
#
_entry.id   AF-A0A268TVV7-F1
#
_cell.length_a   1.000
_cell.length_b   1.000
_cell.length_c   1.000
_cell.angle_alpha   90.00
_cell.angle_beta   90.00
_cell.angle_gamma   90.00
#
_symmetry.space_group_name_H-M   'P 1'
#
loop_
_entity.id
_entity.type
_entity.pdbx_description
1 polymer ?
#
loop_
_entity_poly.entity_id
_entity_poly.type
_entity_poly.pdbx_seq_one_letter_code
_entity_poly.pdbx_strand_id
1 'polypeptide(L)'
;MNYYVFSVSYMAIFGYFGHRAKISTLTNLILIILTGIVVNIPFKGLSINMLTYSFLGEMSVFLFALSLITIFESLGKTQNALMNLKAFIFIFIFGLILYLSTLNLIPIDLYYQPTQITISICCAITILAYFIHKPLGIIYLISLLSYGLEIIESKNLFDYFIDVPIWVFSIFYILTFIIKKFNK
;
A
#
# COMPACT_ATOMS: atom_id res chain seq x y z
N MET A 1 9.90 1.89 -12.58
CA MET A 1 8.64 2.67 -12.59
C MET A 1 8.92 4.14 -12.27
N ASN A 2 8.09 5.06 -12.78
CA ASN A 2 8.33 6.50 -12.70
C ASN A 2 8.02 7.07 -11.30
N TYR A 3 8.88 7.91 -10.72
CA TYR A 3 8.71 8.46 -9.36
C TYR A 3 7.40 9.26 -9.17
N TYR A 4 6.77 9.70 -10.27
CA TYR A 4 5.45 10.33 -10.27
C TYR A 4 4.33 9.45 -9.68
N VAL A 5 4.49 8.12 -9.59
CA VAL A 5 3.45 7.23 -9.07
C VAL A 5 3.13 7.51 -7.59
N PHE A 6 4.10 7.99 -6.80
CA PHE A 6 3.86 8.39 -5.40
C PHE A 6 2.85 9.55 -5.25
N SER A 7 2.59 10.32 -6.32
CA SER A 7 1.51 11.32 -6.32
C SER A 7 0.19 10.71 -5.90
N VAL A 8 -0.09 9.48 -6.33
CA VAL A 8 -1.35 8.77 -6.04
C VAL A 8 -1.49 8.50 -4.54
N SER A 9 -0.40 8.17 -3.84
CA SER A 9 -0.40 8.02 -2.38
C SER A 9 -0.70 9.34 -1.68
N TYR A 10 -0.11 10.45 -2.12
CA TYR A 10 -0.42 11.77 -1.55
C TYR A 10 -1.85 12.20 -1.82
N MET A 11 -2.34 11.98 -3.04
CA MET A 11 -3.73 12.19 -3.43
C MET A 11 -4.69 11.41 -2.54
N ALA A 12 -4.38 10.15 -2.24
CA ALA A 12 -5.16 9.32 -1.33
C ALA A 12 -5.18 9.86 0.11
N ILE A 13 -4.03 10.26 0.63
CA ILE A 13 -3.90 10.83 1.99
C ILE A 13 -4.76 12.10 2.12
N PHE A 14 -4.59 13.05 1.21
CA PHE A 14 -5.33 14.31 1.25
C PHE A 14 -6.82 14.12 0.97
N GLY A 15 -7.18 13.22 0.05
CA GLY A 15 -8.58 12.85 -0.19
C GLY A 15 -9.23 12.28 1.07
N TYR A 16 -8.55 11.35 1.75
CA TYR A 16 -9.03 10.76 3.00
C TYR A 16 -9.24 11.81 4.10
N PHE A 17 -8.26 12.69 4.33
CA PHE A 17 -8.37 13.74 5.33
C PHE A 17 -9.42 14.80 4.98
N GLY A 18 -9.54 15.17 3.71
CA GLY A 18 -10.59 16.09 3.24
C GLY A 18 -11.98 15.52 3.50
N HIS A 19 -12.21 14.25 3.15
CA HIS A 19 -13.47 13.57 3.46
C HIS A 19 -13.74 13.54 4.97
N ARG A 20 -12.74 13.19 5.80
CA ARG A 20 -12.86 13.18 7.27
C ARG A 20 -13.20 14.55 7.85
N ALA A 21 -12.68 15.61 7.25
CA ALA A 21 -12.98 17.00 7.61
C ALA A 21 -14.37 17.46 7.12
N LYS A 22 -15.15 16.59 6.46
CA LYS A 22 -16.49 16.87 5.92
C LYS A 22 -16.53 18.06 4.94
N ILE A 23 -15.44 18.28 4.20
CA ILE A 23 -15.44 19.28 3.13
C ILE A 23 -16.33 18.80 1.98
N SER A 24 -16.81 19.74 1.15
CA SER A 24 -17.65 19.37 0.00
C SER A 24 -16.89 18.45 -0.95
N THR A 25 -17.58 17.53 -1.63
CA THR A 25 -16.97 16.60 -2.60
C THR A 25 -16.17 17.33 -3.67
N LEU A 26 -16.67 18.48 -4.15
CA LEU A 26 -15.96 19.31 -5.13
C LEU A 26 -14.66 19.87 -4.55
N THR A 27 -14.70 20.39 -3.32
CA THR A 27 -13.50 20.88 -2.62
C THR A 27 -12.49 19.75 -2.40
N ASN A 28 -12.95 18.55 -2.04
CA ASN A 28 -12.08 17.39 -1.86
C ASN A 28 -11.43 16.95 -3.17
N LEU A 29 -12.19 16.96 -4.27
CA LEU A 29 -11.66 16.66 -5.61
C LEU A 29 -10.57 17.67 -6.02
N ILE A 30 -10.82 18.97 -5.81
CA ILE A 30 -9.83 20.02 -6.08
C ILE A 30 -8.58 19.80 -5.22
N LEU A 31 -8.75 19.49 -3.93
CA LEU A 31 -7.64 19.19 -3.02
C LEU A 31 -6.80 17.99 -3.51
N ILE A 32 -7.45 16.91 -3.92
CA ILE A 32 -6.80 15.71 -4.48
C ILE A 32 -5.98 16.10 -5.72
N ILE A 33 -6.58 16.79 -6.69
CA ILE A 33 -5.91 17.19 -7.93
C ILE A 33 -4.73 18.12 -7.64
N LEU A 34 -4.94 19.16 -6.82
CA LEU A 34 -3.88 20.10 -6.45
C LEU A 34 -2.72 19.41 -5.75
N THR A 35 -3.01 18.45 -4.85
CA THR A 35 -1.99 17.65 -4.19
C THR A 35 -1.15 16.89 -5.20
N GLY A 36 -1.79 16.20 -6.15
CA GLY A 36 -1.10 15.47 -7.22
C GLY A 36 -0.19 16.37 -8.08
N ILE A 37 -0.57 17.64 -8.29
CA ILE A 37 0.28 18.60 -9.01
C ILE A 37 1.43 19.10 -8.13
N VAL A 38 1.12 19.57 -6.91
CA VAL A 38 2.09 20.24 -6.02
C VAL A 38 3.25 19.34 -5.63
N VAL A 39 2.99 18.05 -5.36
CA VAL A 39 4.06 17.10 -4.97
C VAL A 39 5.09 16.84 -6.07
N ASN A 40 4.78 17.25 -7.31
CA ASN A 40 5.67 17.13 -8.46
C ASN A 40 6.40 18.42 -8.81
N ILE A 41 6.04 19.55 -8.20
CA ILE A 41 6.73 20.82 -8.45
C ILE A 41 8.12 20.73 -7.81
N PRO A 42 9.21 20.86 -8.59
CA PRO A 42 10.56 20.79 -8.05
C PRO A 42 10.90 22.06 -7.26
N PHE A 43 11.41 21.89 -6.05
CA PHE A 43 12.03 22.95 -5.27
C PHE A 43 13.54 22.71 -5.23
N LYS A 44 14.32 23.64 -5.77
CA LYS A 44 15.78 23.48 -5.96
C LYS A 44 16.17 22.19 -6.71
N GLY A 45 15.35 21.78 -7.68
CA GLY A 45 15.59 20.58 -8.50
C GLY A 45 15.09 19.27 -7.91
N LEU A 46 14.49 19.27 -6.70
CA LEU A 46 13.93 18.08 -6.07
C LEU A 46 12.44 18.28 -5.80
N SER A 47 11.60 17.34 -6.24
CA SER A 47 10.19 17.30 -5.87
C SER A 47 9.95 16.41 -4.65
N ILE A 48 8.79 16.54 -4.01
CA ILE A 48 8.40 15.68 -2.87
C ILE A 48 8.40 14.20 -3.29
N ASN A 49 7.91 13.91 -4.50
CA ASN A 49 7.94 12.55 -5.03
C ASN A 49 9.35 12.00 -5.25
N MET A 50 10.27 12.82 -5.76
CA MET A 50 11.68 12.39 -5.90
C MET A 50 12.31 12.08 -4.55
N LEU A 51 12.05 12.92 -3.53
CA LEU A 51 12.53 12.68 -2.17
C LEU A 51 11.97 11.36 -1.63
N THR A 52 10.67 11.15 -1.73
CA THR A 52 10.02 9.93 -1.23
C THR A 52 10.53 8.68 -1.94
N TYR A 53 10.65 8.73 -3.27
CA TYR A 53 11.23 7.65 -4.06
C TYR A 53 12.68 7.35 -3.64
N SER A 54 13.48 8.37 -3.33
CA SER A 54 14.87 8.17 -2.89
C SER A 54 15.00 7.46 -1.53
N PHE A 55 14.02 7.62 -0.64
CA PHE A 55 14.03 6.97 0.68
C PHE A 55 13.33 5.61 0.69
N LEU A 56 12.24 5.47 -0.07
CA LEU A 56 11.34 4.32 0.01
C LEU A 56 11.48 3.36 -1.17
N GLY A 57 12.18 3.76 -2.23
CA GLY A 57 12.32 2.99 -3.45
C GLY A 57 11.05 3.01 -4.30
N GLU A 58 10.89 1.97 -5.12
CA GLU A 58 9.76 1.81 -6.02
C GLU A 58 8.47 1.47 -5.25
N MET A 59 7.37 2.10 -5.64
CA MET A 59 6.07 1.89 -5.00
C MET A 59 5.46 0.55 -5.43
N SER A 60 4.99 -0.25 -4.47
CA SER A 60 4.35 -1.53 -4.78
C SER A 60 3.00 -1.34 -5.49
N VAL A 61 2.59 -2.34 -6.28
CA VAL A 61 1.23 -2.39 -6.85
C VAL A 61 0.18 -2.43 -5.73
N PHE A 62 0.49 -3.08 -4.62
CA PHE A 62 -0.40 -3.10 -3.44
C PHE A 62 -0.70 -1.68 -2.95
N LEU A 63 0.34 -0.87 -2.70
CA LEU A 63 0.16 0.51 -2.22
C LEU A 63 -0.58 1.36 -3.26
N PHE A 64 -0.30 1.14 -4.53
CA PHE A 64 -0.98 1.84 -5.62
C PHE A 64 -2.47 1.52 -5.66
N ALA A 65 -2.83 0.24 -5.64
CA ALA A 65 -4.22 -0.21 -5.63
C ALA A 65 -4.96 0.32 -4.39
N LEU A 66 -4.36 0.22 -3.20
CA LEU A 66 -4.94 0.75 -1.97
C LEU A 66 -5.16 2.26 -2.05
N SER A 67 -4.21 3.00 -2.61
CA SER A 67 -4.30 4.46 -2.76
C SER A 67 -5.43 4.85 -3.72
N LEU A 68 -5.55 4.18 -4.87
CA LEU A 68 -6.65 4.42 -5.81
C LEU A 68 -8.01 4.20 -5.18
N ILE A 69 -8.20 3.07 -4.50
CA ILE A 69 -9.50 2.78 -3.88
C ILE A 69 -9.80 3.81 -2.79
N THR A 70 -8.80 4.23 -2.01
CA THR A 70 -8.95 5.30 -1.00
C THR A 70 -9.38 6.63 -1.62
N ILE A 71 -8.84 7.00 -2.80
CA ILE A 71 -9.27 8.18 -3.55
C ILE A 71 -10.76 8.06 -3.92
N PHE A 72 -11.17 6.94 -4.50
CA PHE A 72 -12.56 6.73 -4.90
C PHE A 72 -13.53 6.74 -3.70
N GLU A 73 -13.16 6.11 -2.58
CA GLU A 73 -13.96 6.14 -1.35
C GLU A 73 -14.08 7.56 -0.79
N SER A 74 -13.01 8.37 -0.87
CA SER A 74 -13.03 9.74 -0.37
C SER A 74 -13.98 10.67 -1.13
N LEU A 75 -14.30 10.33 -2.38
CA LEU A 75 -15.26 11.04 -3.23
C LEU A 75 -16.69 10.48 -3.08
N GLY A 76 -16.83 9.26 -2.57
CA GLY A 76 -18.10 8.60 -2.32
C GLY A 76 -18.86 9.16 -1.10
N LYS A 77 -20.14 8.82 -0.99
CA LYS A 77 -20.99 9.21 0.14
C LYS A 77 -20.85 8.31 1.37
N THR A 78 -20.30 7.11 1.20
CA THR A 78 -20.13 6.13 2.29
C THR A 78 -18.66 5.76 2.42
N GLN A 79 -18.10 5.99 3.62
CA GLN A 79 -16.83 5.39 4.01
C GLN A 79 -17.12 4.00 4.56
N ASN A 80 -16.94 2.98 3.73
CA ASN A 80 -16.72 1.65 4.26
C ASN A 80 -15.25 1.58 4.67
N ALA A 81 -14.97 1.06 5.87
CA ALA A 81 -13.58 0.79 6.24
C ALA A 81 -13.05 -0.31 5.30
N LEU A 82 -12.30 0.11 4.28
CA LEU A 82 -11.81 -0.75 3.20
C LEU A 82 -11.03 -1.96 3.71
N MET A 83 -10.31 -1.80 4.83
CA MET A 83 -9.64 -2.89 5.53
C MET A 83 -10.01 -2.90 7.01
N ASN A 84 -10.37 -4.07 7.51
CA ASN A 84 -10.59 -4.29 8.93
C ASN A 84 -9.28 -4.63 9.67
N LEU A 85 -9.34 -4.71 10.99
CA LEU A 85 -8.18 -5.07 11.82
C LEU A 85 -7.54 -6.40 11.42
N LYS A 86 -8.34 -7.41 11.01
CA LYS A 86 -7.82 -8.72 10.59
C LYS A 86 -6.93 -8.60 9.35
N ALA A 87 -7.31 -7.75 8.40
CA ALA A 87 -6.49 -7.47 7.22
C ALA A 87 -5.16 -6.81 7.59
N PHE A 88 -5.17 -5.81 8.48
CA PHE A 88 -3.93 -5.18 8.94
C PHE A 88 -3.02 -6.12 9.74
N ILE A 89 -3.59 -6.98 10.58
CA ILE A 89 -2.82 -8.03 11.28
C ILE A 89 -2.16 -8.97 10.27
N PHE A 90 -2.88 -9.38 9.21
CA PHE A 90 -2.33 -10.22 8.17
C PHE A 90 -1.15 -9.54 7.44
N ILE A 91 -1.33 -8.28 7.00
CA ILE A 91 -0.27 -7.49 6.36
C ILE A 91 0.94 -7.38 7.29
N PHE A 92 0.73 -7.11 8.57
CA PHE A 92 1.80 -7.01 9.56
C PHE A 92 2.60 -8.31 9.67
N ILE A 93 1.91 -9.45 9.85
CA ILE A 93 2.55 -10.77 9.98
C ILE A 93 3.31 -11.13 8.70
N PHE A 94 2.68 -10.95 7.54
CA PHE A 94 3.31 -11.24 6.26
C PHE A 94 4.57 -10.37 6.05
N GLY A 95 4.46 -9.06 6.24
CA GLY A 95 5.60 -8.16 6.12
C GLY A 95 6.69 -8.46 7.15
N LEU A 96 6.33 -8.81 8.38
CA LEU A 96 7.30 -9.20 9.40
C LEU A 96 8.10 -10.44 8.96
N ILE A 97 7.43 -11.49 8.48
CA ILE A 97 8.11 -12.70 8.00
C ILE A 97 9.04 -12.37 6.82
N LEU A 98 8.56 -11.57 5.86
CA LEU A 98 9.34 -11.18 4.68
C LEU A 98 10.56 -10.34 5.04
N TYR A 99 10.42 -9.36 5.94
CA TYR A 99 11.53 -8.50 6.37
C TYR A 99 12.53 -9.24 7.26
N LEU A 100 12.07 -10.12 8.14
CA LEU A 100 12.97 -10.99 8.91
C LEU A 100 13.76 -11.94 8.00
N SER A 101 13.12 -12.45 6.95
CA SER A 101 13.75 -13.30 5.93
C SER A 101 14.84 -12.53 5.17
N THR A 102 14.53 -11.34 4.66
CA THR A 102 15.52 -10.51 3.93
C THR A 102 16.69 -10.04 4.79
N LEU A 103 16.47 -9.83 6.10
CA LEU A 103 17.54 -9.51 7.04
C LEU A 103 18.34 -10.75 7.52
N ASN A 104 18.05 -11.94 6.99
CA ASN A 104 18.65 -13.22 7.42
C ASN A 104 18.48 -13.50 8.93
N LEU A 105 17.41 -13.00 9.54
CA LEU A 105 17.10 -13.23 10.96
C LEU A 105 16.33 -14.54 11.20
N ILE A 106 15.77 -15.11 10.14
CA ILE A 106 15.13 -16.43 10.15
C ILE A 106 15.78 -17.32 9.08
N PRO A 107 15.85 -18.66 9.29
CA PRO A 107 16.49 -19.60 8.36
C PRO A 107 15.59 -19.93 7.15
N ILE A 108 14.80 -18.97 6.71
CA ILE A 108 13.91 -19.11 5.55
C ILE A 108 14.29 -17.96 4.63
N ASP A 109 14.89 -18.29 3.50
CA ASP A 109 15.22 -17.33 2.47
C ASP A 109 14.05 -17.26 1.48
N LEU A 110 13.10 -16.38 1.70
CA LEU A 110 11.94 -16.21 0.81
C LEU A 110 12.33 -15.40 -0.44
N TYR A 111 13.23 -14.44 -0.29
CA TYR A 111 13.50 -13.45 -1.32
C TYR A 111 14.33 -14.01 -2.47
N TYR A 112 15.18 -15.00 -2.20
CA TYR A 112 16.05 -15.62 -3.21
C TYR A 112 15.57 -17.02 -3.65
N GLN A 113 14.30 -17.38 -3.40
CA GLN A 113 13.73 -18.63 -3.93
C GLN A 113 13.57 -18.61 -5.46
N PRO A 114 13.59 -19.78 -6.11
CA PRO A 114 13.18 -19.93 -7.50
C PRO A 114 11.80 -19.33 -7.77
N THR A 115 11.64 -18.68 -8.94
CA THR A 115 10.42 -17.97 -9.31
C THR A 115 9.15 -18.83 -9.19
N GLN A 116 9.21 -20.13 -9.52
CA GLN A 116 8.05 -21.02 -9.39
C GLN A 116 7.58 -21.18 -7.94
N ILE A 117 8.52 -21.24 -7.00
CA ILE A 117 8.23 -21.34 -5.56
C ILE A 117 7.64 -20.02 -5.08
N THR A 118 8.24 -18.89 -5.46
CA THR A 118 7.73 -17.56 -5.11
C THR A 118 6.30 -17.32 -5.62
N ILE A 119 6.01 -17.70 -6.87
CA ILE A 119 4.64 -17.64 -7.43
C ILE A 119 3.68 -18.50 -6.60
N SER A 120 4.07 -19.73 -6.25
CA SER A 120 3.23 -20.64 -5.47
C SER A 120 2.91 -20.08 -4.07
N ILE A 121 3.91 -19.49 -3.42
CA ILE A 121 3.77 -18.83 -2.11
C ILE A 121 2.83 -17.63 -2.24
N CYS A 122 3.03 -16.77 -3.24
CA CYS A 122 2.18 -15.61 -3.46
C CYS A 122 0.74 -15.97 -3.83
N CYS A 123 0.51 -17.04 -4.61
CA CYS A 123 -0.82 -17.60 -4.84
C CYS A 123 -1.49 -18.03 -3.53
N ALA A 124 -0.76 -18.74 -2.66
CA ALA A 124 -1.27 -19.14 -1.34
C ALA A 124 -1.59 -17.93 -0.46
N ILE A 125 -0.72 -16.92 -0.42
CA ILE A 125 -0.94 -15.66 0.30
C ILE A 125 -2.21 -14.95 -0.21
N THR A 126 -2.37 -14.83 -1.53
CA THR A 126 -3.56 -14.22 -2.14
C THR A 126 -4.84 -14.94 -1.74
N ILE A 127 -4.85 -16.29 -1.79
CA ILE A 127 -6.00 -17.10 -1.41
C ILE A 127 -6.31 -16.94 0.08
N LEU A 128 -5.31 -17.04 0.96
CA LEU A 128 -5.47 -16.84 2.40
C LEU A 128 -6.00 -15.44 2.72
N ALA A 129 -5.43 -14.42 2.08
CA ALA A 129 -5.86 -13.04 2.24
C ALA A 129 -7.33 -12.84 1.84
N TYR A 130 -7.79 -13.50 0.76
CA TYR A 130 -9.19 -13.44 0.34
C TYR A 130 -10.14 -14.01 1.39
N PHE A 131 -9.79 -15.14 2.03
CA PHE A 131 -10.59 -15.74 3.09
C PHE A 131 -10.58 -14.93 4.39
N ILE A 132 -9.48 -14.23 4.69
CA ILE A 132 -9.40 -13.32 5.85
C ILE A 132 -10.21 -12.05 5.59
N HIS A 133 -10.07 -11.47 4.41
CA HIS A 133 -10.70 -10.22 4.02
C HIS A 133 -10.78 -10.08 2.48
N LYS A 134 -11.99 -10.21 1.91
CA LYS A 134 -12.18 -10.23 0.44
C LYS A 134 -11.48 -9.07 -0.31
N PRO A 135 -11.63 -7.78 0.09
CA PRO A 135 -10.88 -6.69 -0.53
C PRO A 135 -9.36 -6.84 -0.49
N LEU A 136 -8.80 -7.41 0.58
CA LEU A 136 -7.35 -7.62 0.70
C LEU A 136 -6.88 -8.68 -0.31
N GLY A 137 -7.61 -9.79 -0.41
CA GLY A 137 -7.32 -10.81 -1.41
C GLY A 137 -7.42 -10.30 -2.84
N ILE A 138 -8.37 -9.41 -3.13
CA ILE A 138 -8.49 -8.76 -4.45
C ILE A 138 -7.26 -7.89 -4.74
N ILE A 139 -6.76 -7.12 -3.77
CA ILE A 139 -5.55 -6.30 -3.95
C ILE A 139 -4.33 -7.19 -4.23
N TYR A 140 -4.14 -8.28 -3.48
CA TYR A 140 -3.06 -9.23 -3.77
C TYR A 140 -3.21 -9.94 -5.12
N LEU A 141 -4.44 -10.23 -5.54
CA LEU A 141 -4.71 -10.76 -6.88
C LEU A 141 -4.30 -9.76 -7.97
N ILE A 142 -4.61 -8.47 -7.79
CA ILE A 142 -4.16 -7.41 -8.69
C ILE A 142 -2.63 -7.38 -8.73
N SER A 143 -1.94 -7.41 -7.58
CA SER A 143 -0.47 -7.47 -7.53
C SER A 143 0.09 -8.68 -8.28
N LEU A 144 -0.53 -9.86 -8.14
CA LEU A 144 -0.11 -11.09 -8.82
C LEU A 144 -0.28 -10.98 -10.35
N LEU A 145 -1.42 -10.46 -10.81
CA LEU A 145 -1.68 -10.24 -12.23
C LEU A 145 -0.73 -9.18 -12.80
N SER A 146 -0.45 -8.11 -12.04
CA SER A 146 0.49 -7.07 -12.45
C SER A 146 1.91 -7.58 -12.60
N TYR A 147 2.34 -8.55 -11.81
CA TYR A 147 3.62 -9.22 -12.01
C TYR A 147 3.65 -10.01 -13.31
N GLY A 148 2.58 -10.76 -13.62
CA GLY A 148 2.45 -11.47 -14.90
C GLY A 148 2.41 -10.56 -16.13
N LEU A 149 2.07 -9.29 -15.94
CA LEU A 149 2.09 -8.23 -16.96
C LEU A 149 3.38 -7.39 -16.95
N GLU A 150 4.34 -7.69 -16.06
CA GLU A 150 5.62 -6.98 -15.93
C GLU A 150 5.45 -5.46 -15.76
N ILE A 151 4.46 -5.02 -14.97
CA ILE A 151 4.15 -3.59 -14.79
C ILE A 151 5.28 -2.83 -14.08
N ILE A 152 6.00 -3.49 -13.17
CA ILE A 152 7.13 -2.95 -12.41
C ILE A 152 8.42 -3.62 -12.90
N GLU A 153 9.53 -2.89 -12.90
CA GLU A 153 10.83 -3.41 -13.35
C GLU A 153 11.41 -4.49 -12.42
N SER A 154 10.95 -4.56 -11.17
CA SER A 154 11.39 -5.59 -10.24
C SER A 154 11.03 -7.00 -10.72
N LYS A 155 12.02 -7.89 -10.65
CA LYS A 155 11.85 -9.32 -10.93
C LYS A 155 11.31 -10.10 -9.73
N ASN A 156 11.26 -9.48 -8.54
CA ASN A 156 10.74 -10.12 -7.35
C ASN A 156 9.24 -9.83 -7.18
N LEU A 157 8.45 -10.90 -7.16
CA LEU A 157 7.00 -10.82 -6.97
C LEU A 157 6.60 -10.23 -5.60
N PHE A 158 7.45 -10.36 -4.58
CA PHE A 158 7.18 -9.78 -3.27
C PHE A 158 7.13 -8.24 -3.29
N ASP A 159 7.88 -7.59 -4.20
CA ASP A 159 7.90 -6.13 -4.34
C ASP A 159 6.57 -5.58 -4.88
N TYR A 160 5.76 -6.43 -5.53
CA TYR A 160 4.41 -6.09 -5.96
C TYR A 160 3.39 -6.21 -4.82
N PHE A 161 3.67 -7.09 -3.85
CA PHE A 161 2.75 -7.52 -2.79
C PHE A 161 2.83 -6.62 -1.56
N ILE A 162 4.02 -6.14 -1.21
CA ILE A 162 4.20 -5.32 -0.02
C ILE A 162 5.42 -4.42 -0.17
N ASP A 163 5.31 -3.23 0.39
CA ASP A 163 6.41 -2.29 0.54
C ASP A 163 6.48 -1.77 1.97
N VAL A 164 7.57 -1.03 2.26
CA VAL A 164 7.82 -0.46 3.58
C VAL A 164 6.67 0.44 4.04
N PRO A 165 6.13 1.36 3.20
CA PRO A 165 4.96 2.16 3.57
C PRO A 165 3.76 1.35 4.03
N ILE A 166 3.37 0.30 3.30
CA ILE A 166 2.22 -0.54 3.65
C ILE A 166 2.45 -1.28 4.96
N TRP A 167 3.64 -1.82 5.16
CA TRP A 167 3.96 -2.53 6.39
C TRP A 167 3.95 -1.58 7.59
N VAL A 168 4.58 -0.41 7.48
CA VAL A 168 4.56 0.62 8.53
C VAL A 168 3.14 1.11 8.81
N PHE A 169 2.32 1.30 7.76
CA PHE A 169 0.92 1.67 7.92
C PHE A 169 0.12 0.62 8.70
N SER A 170 0.39 -0.68 8.50
CA SER A 170 -0.23 -1.75 9.28
C SER A 170 0.10 -1.68 10.77
N ILE A 171 1.36 -1.35 11.11
CA ILE A 171 1.81 -1.18 12.50
C ILE A 171 1.05 -0.02 13.15
N PHE A 172 1.03 1.15 12.51
CA PHE A 172 0.31 2.31 13.03
C PHE A 172 -1.18 2.05 13.23
N TYR A 173 -1.82 1.37 12.28
CA TYR A 173 -3.23 1.02 12.41
C TYR A 173 -3.49 0.12 13.63
N ILE A 174 -2.69 -0.94 13.81
CA ILE A 174 -2.82 -1.87 14.94
C ILE A 174 -2.60 -1.13 16.27
N LEU A 175 -1.55 -0.30 16.37
CA LEU A 175 -1.27 0.47 17.59
C LEU A 175 -2.41 1.42 17.94
N THR A 176 -2.93 2.17 16.96
CA THR A 176 -4.06 3.09 17.22
C THR A 176 -5.33 2.36 17.63
N PHE A 177 -5.57 1.15 17.12
CA PHE A 177 -6.68 0.31 17.55
C PHE A 177 -6.51 -0.15 19.01
N ILE A 178 -5.31 -0.61 19.39
CA ILE A 178 -5.00 -1.03 20.76
C ILE A 178 -5.19 0.13 21.74
N ILE A 179 -4.61 1.29 21.46
CA ILE A 179 -4.72 2.50 22.32
C ILE A 179 -6.19 2.89 22.51
N LYS A 180 -6.99 2.90 21.44
CA LYS A 180 -8.43 3.21 21.51
C LYS A 180 -9.22 2.20 22.33
N LYS A 181 -8.79 0.93 22.39
CA LYS A 181 -9.43 -0.10 23.19
C LYS A 181 -9.11 0.04 24.67
N PHE A 182 -7.90 0.49 25.02
CA PHE A 182 -7.51 0.75 26.42
C PHE A 182 -8.10 2.03 27.00
N ASN A 183 -8.38 3.04 26.17
CA ASN A 183 -8.99 4.31 26.60
C ASN A 183 -10.52 4.25 26.71
N LYS A 184 -11.14 3.08 26.50
CA LYS A 184 -12.57 2.83 26.65
C LYS A 184 -12.81 1.95 27.87
#